data_AF-A0A942ML52-F1
#
_entry.id   AF-A0A942ML52-F1
#
_cell.length_a   1.000
_cell.length_b   1.000
_cell.length_c   1.000
_cell.angle_alpha   90.00
_cell.angle_beta   90.00
_cell.angle_gamma   90.00
#
_symmetry.space_group_name_H-M   'P 1'
#
loop_
_entity.id
_entity.type
_entity.pdbx_description
1 polymer ?
#
loop_
_entity_poly.entity_id
_entity_poly.type
_entity_poly.pdbx_seq_one_letter_code
_entity_poly.pdbx_strand_id
1 'polypeptide(L)' 'MDKGGQSEGGKNAIVVGDAAKLENEEFGVYELKTLNNAGEPLEITSDADGNLWLFVGTDSGFEGKTVLYYTSVKAALTAK' A
#
# COMPACT_ATOMS: atom_id res chain seq x y z
N MET A 1 -14.24 5.95 -4.83
CA MET A 1 -12.90 5.36 -4.98
C MET A 1 -13.07 3.87 -5.11
N ASP A 2 -12.57 3.28 -6.19
CA ASP A 2 -12.46 1.84 -6.35
C ASP A 2 -11.06 1.39 -5.92
N LYS A 3 -10.95 0.83 -4.70
CA LYS A 3 -9.69 0.32 -4.17
C LYS A 3 -9.45 -1.16 -4.43
N GLY A 4 -10.41 -1.86 -5.04
CA GLY A 4 -10.43 -3.32 -5.06
C GLY A 4 -10.69 -3.92 -3.67
N GLY A 5 -10.23 -5.16 -3.48
CA GLY A 5 -10.45 -5.93 -2.26
C GLY A 5 -9.33 -6.89 -1.95
N GLN A 6 -8.84 -6.85 -0.71
CA GLN A 6 -7.77 -7.72 -0.21
C GLN A 6 -6.55 -7.75 -1.13
N SER A 7 -6.31 -8.87 -1.80
CA SER A 7 -5.18 -9.10 -2.70
C SER A 7 -5.42 -8.61 -4.14
N GLU A 8 -6.59 -8.05 -4.43
CA GLU A 8 -6.94 -7.54 -5.75
C GLU A 8 -7.01 -6.01 -5.74
N GLY A 9 -6.15 -5.38 -6.56
CA GLY A 9 -6.20 -3.94 -6.80
C GLY A 9 -7.47 -3.50 -7.55
N GLY A 10 -7.84 -2.24 -7.38
CA GLY A 10 -8.95 -1.62 -8.10
C GLY A 10 -8.47 -0.52 -9.05
N LYS A 11 -9.41 0.17 -9.71
CA LYS A 11 -9.05 1.26 -10.64
C LYS A 11 -8.29 2.42 -10.00
N ASN A 12 -8.41 2.61 -8.69
CA ASN A 12 -7.79 3.70 -7.96
C ASN A 12 -6.79 3.22 -6.90
N ALA A 13 -6.46 1.93 -6.86
CA ALA A 13 -5.52 1.35 -5.90
C ALA A 13 -4.81 0.15 -6.49
N ILE A 14 -3.54 -0.01 -6.13
CA ILE A 14 -2.76 -1.21 -6.42
C ILE A 14 -2.35 -1.86 -5.11
N VAL A 15 -2.14 -3.17 -5.15
CA VAL A 15 -1.54 -3.92 -4.04
C VAL A 15 -0.03 -3.82 -4.17
N VAL A 16 0.63 -3.25 -3.15
CA VAL A 16 2.10 -3.10 -3.13
C VAL A 16 2.83 -4.27 -2.46
N GLY A 17 2.08 -5.24 -1.93
CA GLY A 17 2.59 -6.43 -1.26
C GLY A 17 1.73 -6.86 -0.08
N ASP A 18 2.29 -7.70 0.78
CA ASP A 18 1.65 -8.24 1.98
C ASP A 18 2.40 -7.88 3.28
N ALA A 19 1.79 -8.26 4.41
CA ALA A 19 2.35 -8.08 5.75
C ALA A 19 3.26 -9.25 6.20
N ALA A 20 3.58 -10.21 5.33
CA ALA A 20 4.46 -11.32 5.69
C ALA A 20 5.88 -10.81 5.93
N LYS A 21 6.53 -11.41 6.92
CA LYS A 21 7.95 -11.18 7.23
C LYS A 21 8.84 -11.75 6.11
N LEU A 22 10.02 -11.17 5.93
CA LEU A 22 10.94 -11.58 4.86
C LEU A 22 11.78 -12.77 5.29
N GLU A 23 12.32 -12.72 6.52
CA GLU A 23 13.27 -13.73 7.00
C GLU A 23 12.93 -14.29 8.38
N ASN A 24 12.37 -13.47 9.28
CA ASN A 24 12.19 -13.85 10.68
C ASN A 24 10.80 -14.46 10.91
N GLU A 25 10.69 -15.70 11.41
CA GLU A 25 9.40 -16.31 11.77
C GLU A 25 9.05 -16.19 13.27
N GLU A 26 9.91 -15.58 14.08
CA GLU A 26 9.73 -15.44 15.52
C GLU A 26 8.50 -14.58 15.85
N PHE A 27 7.67 -15.08 16.77
CA PHE A 27 6.48 -14.37 17.21
C PHE A 27 6.83 -13.14 18.06
N GLY A 28 6.10 -12.03 17.88
CA GLY A 28 6.26 -10.82 18.69
C GLY A 28 7.44 -9.91 18.30
N VAL A 29 8.28 -10.32 17.35
CA VAL A 29 9.35 -9.49 16.81
C VAL A 29 8.86 -8.71 15.58
N TYR A 30 9.20 -7.43 15.48
CA TYR A 30 8.94 -6.62 14.28
C TYR A 30 10.11 -6.72 13.31
N GLU A 31 9.80 -6.70 12.02
CA GLU A 31 10.79 -6.64 10.94
C GLU A 31 10.48 -5.43 10.04
N LEU A 32 11.52 -4.73 9.60
CA LEU A 32 11.35 -3.61 8.67
C LEU A 32 11.23 -4.16 7.25
N LYS A 33 10.09 -3.89 6.61
CA LYS A 33 9.83 -4.23 5.21
C LYS A 33 9.60 -2.96 4.41
N THR A 34 10.22 -2.86 3.23
CA THR A 34 9.96 -1.78 2.27
C THR A 34 9.20 -2.33 1.08
N LEU A 35 8.05 -1.75 0.78
CA LEU A 35 7.21 -2.09 -0.36
C LEU A 35 7.15 -0.90 -1.32
N ASN A 36 7.04 -1.16 -2.62
CA ASN A 36 6.94 -0.13 -3.65
C ASN A 36 6.20 -0.65 -4.88
N ASN A 37 5.81 0.26 -5.75
CA ASN A 37 5.16 -0.03 -7.03
C ASN A 37 5.96 0.44 -8.23
N ALA A 38 7.30 0.52 -8.13
CA ALA A 38 8.12 1.04 -9.23
C ALA A 38 7.98 0.20 -10.52
N GLY A 39 7.67 -1.10 -10.39
CA GLY A 39 7.39 -1.98 -11.52
C GLY A 39 5.97 -1.88 -12.10
N GLU A 40 5.03 -1.29 -11.36
CA GLU A 40 3.63 -1.11 -11.77
C GLU A 40 3.07 0.22 -11.23
N PRO A 41 3.46 1.36 -11.84
CA PRO A 41 2.97 2.67 -11.41
C PRO A 41 1.46 2.81 -11.60
N LEU A 42 0.78 3.38 -10.62
CA LEU A 42 -0.65 3.72 -10.74
C LEU A 42 -0.80 4.98 -11.60
N GLU A 43 -1.50 4.88 -12.72
CA GLU A 43 -1.88 6.06 -13.51
C GLU A 43 -3.06 6.77 -12.86
N ILE A 44 -2.89 8.07 -12.58
CA ILE A 44 -3.90 8.92 -11.95
C ILE A 44 -4.05 10.21 -12.72
N THR A 45 -5.26 10.77 -12.71
CA THR A 45 -5.54 12.10 -13.23
C THR A 45 -5.96 12.99 -12.06
N SER A 46 -5.41 14.19 -11.98
CA SER A 46 -5.81 15.17 -10.97
C SER A 46 -7.26 15.59 -11.18
N ASP A 47 -7.86 16.18 -10.15
CA ASP A 47 -9.10 16.91 -10.34
C ASP A 47 -8.89 18.18 -11.20
N ALA A 48 -9.96 18.93 -11.43
CA ALA A 48 -9.95 20.14 -12.23
C ALA A 48 -9.07 21.26 -11.66
N ASP A 49 -8.78 21.23 -10.36
CA ASP A 49 -7.96 22.21 -9.64
C ASP A 49 -6.50 21.74 -9.49
N GLY A 50 -6.18 20.54 -9.98
CA GLY A 50 -4.84 19.95 -9.88
C GLY A 50 -4.58 19.19 -8.56
N ASN A 51 -5.61 18.90 -7.77
CA ASN A 51 -5.45 18.15 -6.53
C ASN A 51 -5.38 16.64 -6.75
N LEU A 52 -4.68 15.97 -5.85
CA LEU A 52 -4.59 14.52 -5.74
C LEU A 52 -4.73 14.13 -4.26
N TRP A 53 -5.38 13.01 -4.00
CA TRP A 53 -5.47 12.41 -2.68
C TRP A 53 -4.76 11.06 -2.69
N LEU A 54 -3.80 10.91 -1.77
CA LEU A 54 -3.10 9.67 -1.54
C LEU A 54 -3.67 8.98 -0.29
N PHE A 55 -3.93 7.69 -0.42
CA PHE A 55 -4.21 6.81 0.71
C PHE A 55 -3.23 5.65 0.69
N VAL A 56 -2.77 5.26 1.87
CA VAL A 56 -1.92 4.09 2.09
C VAL A 56 -2.49 3.38 3.30
N GLY A 57 -2.66 2.06 3.18
CA GLY A 57 -3.24 1.27 4.25
C GLY A 57 -3.14 -0.22 3.95
N THR A 58 -3.65 -1.01 4.88
CA THR A 58 -3.73 -2.46 4.77
C THR A 58 -5.20 -2.85 4.75
N ASP A 59 -5.59 -3.68 3.79
CA ASP A 59 -6.92 -4.27 3.72
C ASP A 59 -6.97 -5.53 4.59
N SER A 60 -7.68 -5.48 5.71
CA SER A 60 -7.69 -6.56 6.70
C SER A 60 -8.76 -7.61 6.37
N GLY A 61 -8.42 -8.89 6.52
CA GLY A 61 -9.38 -9.99 6.51
C GLY A 61 -10.22 -10.12 7.80
N PHE A 62 -9.96 -9.30 8.82
CA PHE A 62 -10.63 -9.33 10.14
C PHE A 62 -10.53 -10.68 10.88
N GLU A 63 -9.46 -11.44 10.65
CA GLU A 63 -9.24 -12.77 11.23
C GLU A 63 -8.62 -12.75 12.64
N GLY A 64 -8.22 -11.56 13.11
CA GLY A 64 -7.59 -11.37 14.41
C GLY A 64 -6.93 -9.99 14.53
N LYS A 65 -6.28 -9.75 15.68
CA LYS A 65 -5.55 -8.50 15.91
C LYS A 65 -4.25 -8.50 15.12
N THR A 66 -4.15 -7.59 14.16
CA THR A 66 -2.89 -7.27 13.45
C THR A 66 -2.38 -5.92 13.91
N VAL A 67 -1.08 -5.80 14.20
CA VAL A 67 -0.44 -4.54 14.58
C VAL A 67 0.68 -4.26 13.60
N LEU A 68 0.55 -3.18 12.83
CA LEU A 68 1.53 -2.71 11.85
C LEU A 68 1.96 -1.29 12.20
N TYR A 69 3.23 -0.97 11.92
CA TYR A 69 3.77 0.37 12.09
C TYR A 69 4.29 0.87 10.74
N TYR A 70 3.74 1.99 10.27
CA TYR A 70 4.25 2.67 9.08
C TYR A 70 5.36 3.62 9.50
N THR A 71 6.60 3.27 9.17
CA THR A 71 7.77 4.08 9.51
C THR A 71 7.93 5.27 8.56
N SER A 72 7.61 5.09 7.28
CA SER A 72 7.60 6.16 6.28
C SER A 72 6.69 5.83 5.11
N VAL A 73 6.12 6.87 4.50
CA VAL A 73 5.41 6.80 3.21
C VAL A 73 6.04 7.85 2.30
N LYS A 74 6.45 7.44 1.10
CA LYS A 74 7.01 8.32 0.08
C LYS A 74 6.22 8.15 -1.20
N ALA A 75 5.85 9.27 -1.82
CA ALA A 75 5.19 9.29 -3.12
C ALA A 75 6.03 10.14 -4.08
N ALA A 76 6.17 9.64 -5.32
CA ALA A 76 6.78 10.37 -6.41
C ALA A 76 5.73 10.51 -7.53
N LEU A 77 5.51 11.74 -7.98
CA LEU A 77 4.65 12.05 -9.12
C LEU A 77 5.55 12.32 -10.31
N THR A 78 5.34 11.58 -11.39
CA THR A 78 6.09 11.73 -12.64
C THR A 78 5.11 12.11 -13.74
N ALA A 79 5.41 13.20 -14.46
CA ALA A 79 4.63 13.55 -15.64
C ALA A 79 4.78 12.46 -16.71
N LYS A 80 3.68 12.15 -17.38
CA LYS A 80 3.66 11.23 -18.51
C LYS A 80 4.09 11.93 -19.79
#